data_AF-A0A537CE12-F1
#
_entry.id   AF-A0A537CE12-F1
#
_cell.length_a   1.000
_cell.length_b   1.000
_cell.length_c   1.000
_cell.angle_alpha   90.00
_cell.angle_beta   90.00
_cell.angle_gamma   90.00
#
_symmetry.space_group_name_H-M   'P 1'
#
loop_
_entity.id
_entity.type
_entity.pdbx_description
1 polymer ?
#
loop_
_entity_poly.entity_id
_entity_poly.type
_entity_poly.pdbx_seq_one_letter_code
_entity_poly.pdbx_strand_id
1 'polypeptide(L)'
;MENLNLSPSCARGTALRSVELWEGYGGRTPQQMRICVFDNQDTALSCVDYRPHPGQFETNPPISQVDLDEFVARRKAGFGKPAKKGEFVRDARDLTRFMEIRYPCEFPNLKLPNDAVIYAVAGGRFEPLPFRIGAHPDSYQSDLIVNAPGKKVALLLLGYEQSVWNIRWTPGTDIVAVAATGSGRQAFAGIPRGVPTFSPHDGSGFACKYPEGFDFTAVQRKDRAKVDPIAMEIYRRPTDGMFVGYRQPAIAGDPLPPSAQLIQSSDTPPESFRVSRP
;
A
#
# COMPACT_ATOMS: atom_id res chain seq x y z
N MET A 1 9.90 -7.38 -9.67
CA MET A 1 10.11 -8.63 -8.93
C MET A 1 9.11 -8.57 -7.79
N GLU A 2 7.92 -9.09 -8.05
CA GLU A 2 6.76 -9.15 -7.15
C GLU A 2 6.34 -10.61 -7.05
N ASN A 3 5.72 -10.94 -5.92
CA ASN A 3 5.20 -12.24 -5.48
C ASN A 3 6.25 -13.22 -4.95
N LEU A 4 6.35 -13.24 -3.61
CA LEU A 4 6.89 -14.36 -2.87
C LEU A 4 5.92 -15.55 -2.97
N ASN A 5 5.93 -16.25 -4.10
CA ASN A 5 5.10 -17.43 -4.31
C ASN A 5 5.76 -18.66 -3.69
N LEU A 6 5.67 -18.79 -2.36
CA LEU A 6 6.05 -20.03 -1.69
C LEU A 6 4.97 -21.08 -2.01
N SER A 7 5.23 -21.91 -3.03
CA SER A 7 4.33 -22.97 -3.52
C SER A 7 3.53 -23.69 -2.41
N PRO A 8 2.24 -24.04 -2.64
CA PRO A 8 1.43 -24.82 -1.71
C PRO A 8 1.94 -26.26 -1.51
N SER A 9 2.87 -26.74 -2.34
CA SER A 9 3.43 -28.09 -2.27
C SER A 9 4.79 -28.14 -1.58
N CYS A 10 4.84 -27.80 -0.29
CA CYS A 10 5.94 -28.25 0.55
C CYS A 10 5.79 -29.76 0.77
N ALA A 11 6.65 -30.55 0.12
CA ALA A 11 6.70 -32.00 0.30
C ALA A 11 6.89 -32.36 1.78
N ARG A 12 6.50 -33.59 2.17
CA ARG A 12 6.61 -34.07 3.56
C ARG A 12 8.02 -33.81 4.09
N GLY A 13 8.11 -33.09 5.20
CA GLY A 13 9.39 -32.85 5.88
C GLY A 13 10.14 -31.62 5.38
N THR A 14 9.43 -30.55 5.03
CA THR A 14 10.05 -29.29 4.61
C THR A 14 9.58 -28.14 5.51
N ALA A 15 10.50 -27.28 5.92
CA ALA A 15 10.26 -26.18 6.85
C ALA A 15 11.03 -24.92 6.43
N LEU A 16 10.42 -23.75 6.64
CA LEU A 16 11.17 -22.49 6.61
C LEU A 16 12.10 -22.49 7.83
N ARG A 17 13.41 -22.52 7.62
CA ARG A 17 14.42 -22.56 8.71
C ARG A 17 15.29 -21.31 8.76
N SER A 18 15.53 -20.64 7.64
CA SER A 18 16.29 -19.39 7.64
C SER A 18 15.63 -18.31 6.80
N VAL A 19 15.73 -17.10 7.33
CA VAL A 19 15.56 -15.85 6.59
C VAL A 19 16.84 -15.07 6.84
N GLU A 20 17.59 -14.79 5.79
CA GLU A 20 18.85 -14.07 5.88
C GLU A 20 18.66 -12.67 5.32
N LEU A 21 19.11 -11.66 6.08
CA LEU A 21 19.15 -10.28 5.63
C LEU A 21 20.51 -9.99 5.02
N TRP A 22 20.51 -9.54 3.77
CA TRP A 22 21.69 -9.12 3.07
C TRP A 22 21.64 -7.60 2.96
N GLU A 23 22.67 -6.91 3.49
CA GLU A 23 22.93 -5.54 3.08
C GLU A 23 23.47 -5.57 1.64
N GLY A 24 22.76 -4.92 0.72
CA GLY A 24 23.26 -4.77 -0.64
C GLY A 24 24.58 -4.00 -0.62
N TYR A 25 25.59 -4.49 -1.35
CA TYR A 25 26.89 -3.84 -1.51
C TYR A 25 26.72 -2.37 -1.93
N GLY A 26 26.86 -1.45 -0.97
CA GLY A 26 26.67 -0.02 -1.14
C GLY A 26 25.48 0.50 -0.34
N GLY A 27 25.71 1.47 0.55
CA GLY A 27 24.74 2.09 1.47
C GLY A 27 23.57 2.85 0.82
N ARG A 28 23.28 2.59 -0.46
CA ARG A 28 22.13 3.08 -1.24
C ARG A 28 21.31 1.94 -1.87
N THR A 29 21.68 0.68 -1.64
CA THR A 29 21.05 -0.49 -2.27
C THR A 29 20.06 -1.12 -1.28
N PRO A 30 18.85 -1.53 -1.71
CA PRO A 30 17.84 -2.09 -0.82
C PRO A 30 18.36 -3.31 -0.06
N GLN A 31 18.00 -3.44 1.23
CA GLN A 31 18.21 -4.67 1.99
C GLN A 31 17.48 -5.81 1.28
N GLN A 32 18.19 -6.85 0.89
CA GLN A 32 17.60 -8.01 0.25
C GLN A 32 17.35 -9.07 1.31
N MET A 33 16.13 -9.60 1.36
CA MET A 33 15.83 -10.74 2.23
C MET A 33 15.92 -12.01 1.41
N ARG A 34 16.75 -12.97 1.84
CA ARG A 34 16.76 -14.31 1.30
C ARG A 34 15.94 -15.23 2.20
N ILE A 35 14.88 -15.80 1.68
CA ILE A 35 14.00 -16.71 2.41
C ILE A 35 14.27 -18.13 1.93
N CYS A 36 14.79 -18.99 2.81
CA CYS A 36 15.17 -20.36 2.45
C CYS A 36 14.29 -21.41 3.16
N VAL A 37 13.77 -22.34 2.36
CA VAL A 37 13.06 -23.53 2.80
C VAL A 37 14.02 -24.70 2.80
N PHE A 38 13.99 -25.51 3.86
CA PHE A 38 14.88 -26.65 4.07
C PHE A 38 14.08 -27.92 4.22
N ASP A 39 14.70 -29.07 3.97
CA ASP A 39 14.16 -30.37 4.32
C ASP A 39 14.42 -30.75 5.79
N ASN A 40 14.03 -31.96 6.17
CA ASN A 40 14.22 -32.52 7.51
C ASN A 40 15.69 -32.86 7.84
N GLN A 41 16.58 -32.81 6.85
CA GLN A 41 18.01 -33.07 6.98
C GLN A 41 18.82 -31.76 6.93
N ASP A 42 18.16 -30.61 7.12
CA ASP A 42 18.72 -29.27 7.05
C ASP A 42 19.37 -28.93 5.70
N THR A 43 18.91 -29.55 4.61
CA THR A 43 19.33 -29.20 3.26
C THR A 43 18.40 -28.14 2.68
N ALA A 44 18.96 -27.02 2.18
CA ALA A 44 18.18 -25.96 1.56
C ALA A 44 17.57 -26.45 0.23
N LEU A 45 16.24 -26.48 0.15
CA LEU A 45 15.48 -26.92 -1.02
C LEU A 45 15.18 -25.78 -1.99
N SER A 46 14.87 -24.60 -1.46
CA SER A 46 14.59 -23.42 -2.28
C SER A 46 14.87 -22.16 -1.50
N CYS A 47 15.56 -21.21 -2.11
CA CYS A 47 15.74 -19.87 -1.57
C CYS A 47 15.12 -18.84 -2.53
N VAL A 48 14.42 -17.85 -1.99
CA VAL A 48 13.84 -16.75 -2.76
C VAL A 48 14.39 -15.43 -2.24
N ASP A 49 14.95 -14.63 -3.15
CA ASP A 49 15.39 -13.27 -2.84
C ASP A 49 14.19 -12.32 -2.94
N TYR A 50 13.69 -11.90 -1.78
CA TYR A 50 12.73 -10.83 -1.63
C TYR A 50 13.45 -9.48 -1.66
N ARG A 51 13.02 -8.63 -2.58
CA ARG A 51 13.43 -7.23 -2.63
C ARG A 51 12.28 -6.38 -2.09
N PRO A 52 12.44 -5.76 -0.90
CA PRO A 52 11.46 -4.83 -0.38
C PRO A 52 11.25 -3.68 -1.39
N HIS A 53 10.03 -3.15 -1.44
CA HIS A 53 9.69 -2.08 -2.37
C HIS A 53 10.43 -0.78 -2.00
N PRO A 54 10.91 0.04 -2.96
CA PRO A 54 11.62 1.30 -2.68
C PRO A 54 10.93 2.23 -1.67
N GLY A 55 9.60 2.33 -1.72
CA GLY A 55 8.82 3.14 -0.77
C GLY A 55 8.77 2.63 0.67
N GLN A 56 9.19 1.38 0.93
CA GLN A 56 9.34 0.85 2.30
C GLN A 56 10.59 1.38 2.99
N PHE A 57 11.60 1.86 2.24
CA PHE A 57 12.88 2.33 2.81
C PHE A 57 12.84 3.79 3.27
N GLU A 58 12.02 4.63 2.63
CA GLU A 58 11.90 6.04 3.01
C GLU A 58 11.09 6.22 4.31
N THR A 59 10.35 5.20 4.74
CA THR A 59 9.40 5.29 5.86
C THR A 59 9.66 4.32 7.00
N ASN A 60 10.54 3.31 6.87
CA ASN A 60 10.74 2.30 7.90
C ASN A 60 12.20 1.83 8.07
N PRO A 61 12.61 1.49 9.32
CA PRO A 61 13.94 0.94 9.60
C PRO A 61 14.11 -0.49 9.04
N PRO A 62 15.35 -0.99 8.92
CA PRO A 62 15.69 -2.40 8.64
C PRO A 62 14.92 -3.43 9.48
N ILE A 63 14.81 -4.67 9.00
CA ILE A 63 14.39 -5.79 9.85
C ILE A 63 15.56 -6.15 10.78
N SER A 64 15.31 -6.24 12.08
CA SER A 64 16.32 -6.61 13.07
C SER A 64 16.32 -8.11 13.36
N GLN A 65 17.41 -8.62 13.93
CA GLN A 65 17.48 -10.02 14.39
C GLN A 65 16.40 -10.34 15.46
N VAL A 66 16.01 -9.35 16.26
CA VAL A 66 14.95 -9.48 17.27
C VAL A 66 13.59 -9.72 16.62
N ASP A 67 13.29 -9.02 15.52
CA ASP A 67 12.05 -9.21 14.75
C ASP A 67 11.99 -10.63 14.15
N LEU A 68 13.14 -11.14 13.72
CA LEU A 68 13.29 -12.48 13.19
C LEU A 68 13.10 -13.55 14.27
N ASP A 69 13.69 -13.36 15.45
CA ASP A 69 13.58 -14.27 16.57
C ASP A 69 12.14 -14.35 17.11
N GLU A 70 11.42 -13.22 17.12
CA GLU A 70 10.02 -13.16 17.54
C GLU A 70 9.09 -13.90 16.56
N PHE A 71 9.32 -13.76 15.25
CA PHE A 71 8.59 -14.52 14.22
C PHE A 71 8.79 -16.03 14.38
N VAL A 72 10.04 -16.47 14.60
CA VAL A 72 10.38 -17.88 14.81
C VAL A 72 9.78 -18.41 16.12
N ALA A 73 9.77 -17.61 17.19
CA ALA A 73 9.22 -17.99 18.48
C ALA A 73 7.69 -18.19 18.45
N ARG A 74 6.95 -17.29 17.77
CA ARG A 74 5.48 -17.36 17.67
C ARG A 74 4.99 -18.56 16.85
N ARG A 75 5.82 -19.11 15.96
CA ARG A 75 5.57 -20.36 15.20
C ARG A 75 5.50 -21.61 16.10
N LYS A 76 6.12 -21.61 17.28
CA LYS A 76 6.02 -22.75 18.22
C LYS A 76 4.60 -22.90 18.81
N ALA A 77 3.75 -21.88 18.69
CA ALA A 77 2.39 -21.87 19.21
C ALA A 77 1.36 -22.37 18.16
N GLY A 78 1.19 -23.69 18.08
CA GLY A 78 -0.09 -24.37 17.72
C GLY A 78 -0.56 -24.34 16.25
N PHE A 79 -0.23 -25.39 15.49
CA PHE A 79 -0.79 -25.67 14.16
C PHE A 79 -2.26 -26.11 14.23
N GLY A 80 -3.09 -25.61 13.31
CA GLY A 80 -4.46 -26.10 13.08
C GLY A 80 -4.52 -27.57 12.61
N LYS A 81 -5.69 -28.21 12.74
CA LYS A 81 -5.89 -29.61 12.31
C LYS A 81 -5.80 -29.72 10.78
N PRO A 82 -4.99 -30.64 10.22
CA PRO A 82 -4.85 -30.81 8.78
C PRO A 82 -6.12 -31.40 8.15
N ALA A 83 -6.42 -31.03 6.89
CA ALA A 83 -7.59 -31.49 6.15
C ALA A 83 -7.52 -32.99 5.76
N LYS A 84 -6.31 -33.54 5.62
CA LYS A 84 -6.04 -34.98 5.41
C LYS A 84 -4.75 -35.41 6.10
N LYS A 85 -4.62 -36.71 6.41
CA LYS A 85 -3.43 -37.30 7.03
C LYS A 85 -2.23 -37.19 6.08
N GLY A 86 -1.27 -36.32 6.39
CA GLY A 86 -0.03 -36.14 5.64
C GLY A 86 0.02 -34.95 4.69
N GLU A 87 -1.03 -34.11 4.66
CA GLU A 87 -0.97 -32.76 4.06
C GLU A 87 -0.61 -31.73 5.14
N PHE A 88 0.44 -30.95 4.89
CA PHE A 88 0.68 -29.71 5.63
C PHE A 88 -0.14 -28.61 4.97
N VAL A 89 -1.27 -28.24 5.58
CA VAL A 89 -1.96 -27.01 5.19
C VAL A 89 -1.18 -25.87 5.83
N ARG A 90 -0.43 -25.11 5.01
CA ARG A 90 0.10 -23.83 5.46
C ARG A 90 -1.06 -22.92 5.77
N ASP A 91 -1.03 -22.32 6.95
CA ASP A 91 -1.97 -21.28 7.25
C ASP A 91 -1.47 -19.98 6.62
N ALA A 92 -2.13 -19.50 5.57
CA ALA A 92 -1.84 -18.18 5.00
C ALA A 92 -1.87 -17.08 6.09
N ARG A 93 -2.60 -17.32 7.19
CA ARG A 93 -2.68 -16.42 8.35
C ARG A 93 -1.33 -16.14 9.01
N ASP A 94 -0.33 -17.03 8.96
CA ASP A 94 0.94 -16.80 9.67
C ASP A 94 1.88 -15.82 8.95
N LEU A 95 1.94 -15.89 7.61
CA LEU A 95 2.71 -14.93 6.80
C LEU A 95 1.98 -13.59 6.73
N THR A 96 0.65 -13.60 6.57
CA THR A 96 -0.17 -12.40 6.67
C THR A 96 0.03 -11.73 8.03
N ARG A 97 0.07 -12.48 9.13
CA ARG A 97 0.28 -11.93 10.47
C ARG A 97 1.69 -11.37 10.68
N PHE A 98 2.72 -11.96 10.08
CA PHE A 98 4.07 -11.39 10.07
C PHE A 98 4.09 -10.03 9.34
N MET A 99 3.44 -9.96 8.17
CA MET A 99 3.32 -8.72 7.40
C MET A 99 2.42 -7.69 8.11
N GLU A 100 1.37 -8.10 8.80
CA GLU A 100 0.51 -7.25 9.65
C GLU A 100 1.26 -6.63 10.82
N ILE A 101 2.13 -7.41 11.47
CA ILE A 101 2.94 -6.91 12.58
C ILE A 101 4.02 -5.95 12.07
N ARG A 102 4.63 -6.23 10.91
CA ARG A 102 5.79 -5.47 10.43
C ARG A 102 5.45 -4.26 9.56
N TYR A 103 4.41 -4.40 8.77
CA TYR A 103 3.90 -3.41 7.82
C TYR A 103 2.41 -3.22 8.07
N PRO A 104 2.05 -2.71 9.28
CA PRO A 104 0.66 -2.49 9.63
C PRO A 104 0.02 -1.55 8.62
N CYS A 105 -1.31 -1.67 8.48
CA CYS A 105 -2.07 -0.76 7.63
C CYS A 105 -2.24 0.62 8.28
N GLU A 106 -1.13 1.30 8.53
CA GLU A 106 -1.12 2.63 9.13
C GLU A 106 0.13 3.43 8.77
N PHE A 107 0.02 4.74 8.92
CA PHE A 107 1.21 5.59 8.90
C PHE A 107 2.04 5.37 10.16
N PRO A 108 3.37 5.26 10.04
CA PRO A 108 4.24 5.31 11.21
C PRO A 108 4.12 6.68 11.90
N ASN A 109 3.65 6.70 13.15
CA ASN A 109 3.59 7.88 14.03
C ASN A 109 2.79 9.09 13.52
N LEU A 110 1.88 8.92 12.55
CA LEU A 110 1.02 10.02 12.11
C LEU A 110 0.07 10.44 13.23
N LYS A 111 0.07 11.73 13.54
CA LYS A 111 -0.93 12.37 14.39
C LYS A 111 -1.73 13.34 13.55
N LEU A 112 -2.90 12.90 13.08
CA LEU A 112 -3.80 13.80 12.39
C LEU A 112 -4.33 14.86 13.36
N PRO A 113 -4.42 16.13 12.91
CA PRO A 113 -5.14 17.16 13.66
C PRO A 113 -6.59 16.72 13.94
N ASN A 114 -7.09 17.01 15.14
CA ASN A 114 -8.46 16.64 15.52
C ASN A 114 -9.53 17.28 14.62
N ASP A 115 -9.22 18.44 14.05
CA ASP A 115 -10.08 19.18 13.12
C ASP A 115 -9.88 18.79 11.65
N ALA A 116 -8.97 17.86 11.34
CA ALA A 116 -8.81 17.37 9.98
C ALA A 116 -10.05 16.56 9.55
N VAL A 117 -10.45 16.67 8.29
CA VAL A 117 -11.46 15.81 7.67
C VAL A 117 -10.79 14.71 6.84
N ILE A 118 -11.41 13.54 6.78
CA ILE A 118 -10.93 12.40 6.00
C ILE A 118 -11.85 12.21 4.79
N TYR A 119 -11.31 12.44 3.60
CA TYR A 119 -12.03 12.23 2.35
C TYR A 119 -11.52 10.98 1.65
N ALA A 120 -12.42 10.01 1.45
CA ALA A 120 -12.14 8.88 0.59
C ALA A 120 -12.53 9.19 -0.85
N VAL A 121 -11.68 8.83 -1.79
CA VAL A 121 -11.89 9.04 -3.22
C VAL A 121 -11.67 7.73 -3.95
N ALA A 122 -12.73 7.20 -4.53
CA ALA A 122 -12.63 6.04 -5.41
C ALA A 122 -12.42 6.49 -6.86
N GLY A 123 -11.55 5.80 -7.58
CA GLY A 123 -11.26 6.14 -8.97
C GLY A 123 -10.01 5.44 -9.46
N GLY A 124 -9.32 6.03 -10.42
CA GLY A 124 -8.03 5.51 -10.86
C GLY A 124 -7.79 5.52 -12.36
N ARG A 125 -8.74 5.99 -13.18
CA ARG A 125 -8.58 5.98 -14.64
C ARG A 125 -9.14 7.25 -15.26
N PHE A 126 -8.30 8.27 -15.39
CA PHE A 126 -8.60 9.45 -16.19
C PHE A 126 -7.92 9.37 -17.55
N GLU A 127 -6.58 9.43 -17.57
CA GLU A 127 -5.78 9.44 -18.81
C GLU A 127 -4.68 8.37 -18.79
N PRO A 128 -4.39 7.66 -19.89
CA PRO A 128 -3.23 6.78 -19.97
C PRO A 128 -1.91 7.55 -19.85
N LEU A 129 -0.94 7.03 -19.09
CA LEU A 129 0.41 7.58 -19.03
C LEU A 129 1.29 7.00 -20.14
N PRO A 130 2.19 7.81 -20.75
CA PRO A 130 3.15 7.33 -21.73
C PRO A 130 4.35 6.58 -21.10
N PHE A 131 4.27 6.28 -19.81
CA PHE A 131 5.28 5.58 -19.04
C PHE A 131 4.64 4.68 -17.99
N ARG A 132 5.40 3.68 -17.55
CA ARG A 132 5.00 2.79 -16.47
C ARG A 132 5.40 3.38 -15.13
N ILE A 133 4.59 3.09 -14.11
CA ILE A 133 4.99 3.28 -12.71
C ILE A 133 5.23 1.95 -12.00
N GLY A 134 4.81 0.81 -12.54
CA GLY A 134 4.99 -0.50 -11.92
C GLY A 134 5.40 -1.59 -12.89
N ALA A 135 5.24 -2.85 -12.48
CA ALA A 135 5.54 -4.02 -13.30
C ALA A 135 4.58 -4.17 -14.49
N HIS A 136 3.32 -3.75 -14.32
CA HIS A 136 2.28 -3.82 -15.34
C HIS A 136 2.47 -2.78 -16.46
N PRO A 137 2.00 -3.07 -17.70
CA PRO A 137 2.06 -2.14 -18.83
C PRO A 137 1.27 -0.86 -18.67
N ASP A 138 0.04 -0.97 -18.18
CA ASP A 138 -0.93 0.10 -18.31
C ASP A 138 -0.93 0.96 -17.06
N SER A 139 -0.34 2.14 -17.11
CA SER A 139 -0.36 3.11 -16.01
C SER A 139 -1.24 4.28 -16.37
N TYR A 140 -1.94 4.83 -15.39
CA TYR A 140 -2.89 5.92 -15.60
C TYR A 140 -2.58 7.13 -14.74
N GLN A 141 -2.90 8.32 -15.25
CA GLN A 141 -3.06 9.49 -14.42
C GLN A 141 -4.50 9.56 -13.95
N SER A 142 -4.68 9.96 -12.69
CA SER A 142 -5.98 10.24 -12.09
C SER A 142 -5.97 11.63 -11.49
N ASP A 143 -6.66 12.57 -12.13
CA ASP A 143 -6.75 13.93 -11.63
C ASP A 143 -7.70 13.98 -10.43
N LEU A 144 -7.25 14.57 -9.33
CA LEU A 144 -8.04 14.83 -8.13
C LEU A 144 -7.95 16.31 -7.77
N ILE A 145 -9.10 16.94 -7.60
CA ILE A 145 -9.25 18.29 -7.09
C ILE A 145 -9.85 18.22 -5.68
N VAL A 146 -9.16 18.75 -4.68
CA VAL A 146 -9.67 18.89 -3.31
C VAL A 146 -10.15 20.32 -3.11
N ASN A 147 -11.46 20.49 -2.95
CA ASN A 147 -12.06 21.77 -2.65
C ASN A 147 -12.59 21.78 -1.21
N ALA A 148 -11.76 22.24 -0.28
CA ALA A 148 -12.12 22.30 1.12
C ALA A 148 -11.48 23.52 1.83
N PRO A 149 -11.77 24.76 1.38
CA PRO A 149 -11.16 25.96 1.96
C PRO A 149 -11.38 26.04 3.48
N GLY A 150 -10.32 26.34 4.22
CA GLY A 150 -10.34 26.43 5.68
C GLY A 150 -10.29 25.09 6.41
N LYS A 151 -10.18 23.95 5.69
CA LYS A 151 -10.12 22.61 6.28
C LYS A 151 -8.73 21.99 6.09
N LYS A 152 -8.31 21.24 7.10
CA LYS A 152 -7.23 20.27 7.00
C LYS A 152 -7.79 18.97 6.45
N VAL A 153 -7.16 18.37 5.45
CA VAL A 153 -7.69 17.22 4.71
C VAL A 153 -6.68 16.08 4.69
N ALA A 154 -7.10 14.92 5.16
CA ALA A 154 -6.44 13.65 4.90
C ALA A 154 -7.19 12.90 3.79
N LEU A 155 -6.46 12.34 2.84
CA LEU A 155 -7.03 11.69 1.66
C LEU A 155 -6.83 10.17 1.71
N LEU A 156 -7.91 9.40 1.54
CA LEU A 156 -7.85 7.96 1.31
C LEU A 156 -8.24 7.66 -0.15
N LEU A 157 -7.26 7.37 -1.00
CA LEU A 157 -7.48 7.12 -2.41
C LEU A 157 -7.65 5.61 -2.65
N LEU A 158 -8.69 5.23 -3.38
CA LEU A 158 -9.02 3.85 -3.65
C LEU A 158 -8.89 3.62 -5.16
N GLY A 159 -7.80 2.96 -5.56
CA GLY A 159 -7.45 2.73 -6.96
C GLY A 159 -7.56 1.25 -7.34
N TYR A 160 -8.17 0.92 -8.48
CA TYR A 160 -8.10 -0.43 -9.02
C TYR A 160 -6.80 -0.63 -9.81
N GLU A 161 -6.61 0.17 -10.85
CA GLU A 161 -5.43 0.15 -11.72
C GLU A 161 -4.21 0.83 -11.08
N GLN A 162 -3.02 0.59 -11.64
CA GLN A 162 -1.82 1.33 -11.23
C GLN A 162 -1.89 2.79 -11.72
N SER A 163 -1.88 3.73 -10.78
CA SER A 163 -2.21 5.12 -11.06
C SER A 163 -1.34 6.14 -10.33
N VAL A 164 -1.03 7.23 -11.03
CA VAL A 164 -0.52 8.47 -10.43
C VAL A 164 -1.70 9.39 -10.17
N TRP A 165 -1.99 9.64 -8.89
CA TRP A 165 -2.96 10.63 -8.47
C TRP A 165 -2.35 12.02 -8.60
N ASN A 166 -2.85 12.81 -9.55
CA ASN A 166 -2.40 14.17 -9.81
C ASN A 166 -3.27 15.14 -9.01
N ILE A 167 -2.78 15.55 -7.84
CA ILE A 167 -3.58 16.21 -6.81
C ILE A 167 -3.43 17.72 -6.91
N ARG A 168 -4.56 18.40 -6.99
CA ARG A 168 -4.72 19.85 -6.97
C ARG A 168 -5.71 20.24 -5.88
N TRP A 169 -5.61 21.44 -5.33
CA TRP A 169 -6.54 21.90 -4.29
C TRP A 169 -6.84 23.38 -4.41
N THR A 170 -7.96 23.82 -3.82
CA THR A 170 -8.31 25.25 -3.77
C THR A 170 -7.54 25.98 -2.67
N PRO A 171 -7.24 27.29 -2.84
CA PRO A 171 -6.61 28.10 -1.80
C PRO A 171 -7.28 27.95 -0.43
N GLY A 172 -6.46 27.84 0.62
CA GLY A 172 -6.94 27.63 1.98
C GLY A 172 -7.31 26.18 2.34
N THR A 173 -7.28 25.24 1.39
CA THR A 173 -7.28 23.80 1.69
C THR A 173 -5.88 23.38 2.12
N ASP A 174 -5.76 22.67 3.25
CA ASP A 174 -4.48 22.17 3.78
C ASP A 174 -4.44 20.64 3.73
N ILE A 175 -3.61 20.05 2.87
CA ILE A 175 -3.50 18.58 2.76
C ILE A 175 -2.48 18.08 3.79
N VAL A 176 -2.95 17.32 4.78
CA VAL A 176 -2.14 16.91 5.94
C VAL A 176 -1.66 15.47 5.89
N ALA A 177 -2.25 14.62 5.05
CA ALA A 177 -1.78 13.26 4.76
C ALA A 177 -2.46 12.69 3.51
N VAL A 178 -1.77 11.81 2.79
CA VAL A 178 -2.35 11.12 1.62
C VAL A 178 -2.03 9.63 1.67
N ALA A 179 -3.06 8.81 1.72
CA ALA A 179 -2.95 7.36 1.59
C ALA A 179 -3.64 6.87 0.33
N ALA A 180 -3.18 5.76 -0.23
CA ALA A 180 -3.90 5.05 -1.26
C ALA A 180 -3.86 3.55 -1.03
N THR A 181 -5.00 2.88 -1.18
CA THR A 181 -5.07 1.42 -1.27
C THR A 181 -5.47 1.04 -2.68
N GLY A 182 -4.84 0.01 -3.25
CA GLY A 182 -5.23 -0.45 -4.57
C GLY A 182 -4.72 -1.84 -4.95
N SER A 183 -5.26 -2.40 -6.02
CA SER A 183 -4.69 -3.63 -6.59
C SER A 183 -3.39 -3.34 -7.35
N GLY A 184 -3.34 -2.23 -8.09
CA GLY A 184 -2.10 -1.74 -8.70
C GLY A 184 -1.32 -0.75 -7.81
N ARG A 185 -0.05 -0.51 -8.17
CA ARG A 185 0.79 0.53 -7.55
C ARG A 185 0.13 1.90 -7.62
N GLN A 186 0.07 2.61 -6.50
CA GLN A 186 -0.43 3.97 -6.42
C GLN A 186 0.73 4.96 -6.19
N ALA A 187 0.65 6.15 -6.79
CA ALA A 187 1.62 7.21 -6.63
C ALA A 187 0.93 8.57 -6.48
N PHE A 188 1.60 9.54 -5.88
CA PHE A 188 1.03 10.85 -5.54
C PHE A 188 1.84 11.96 -6.18
N ALA A 189 1.27 12.59 -7.20
CA ALA A 189 1.82 13.79 -7.82
C ALA A 189 1.10 15.03 -7.31
N GLY A 190 1.79 16.17 -7.34
CA GLY A 190 1.22 17.46 -6.97
C GLY A 190 1.24 17.75 -5.46
N ILE A 191 1.78 16.86 -4.63
CA ILE A 191 1.79 17.01 -3.17
C ILE A 191 3.09 17.70 -2.68
N PRO A 192 3.01 18.68 -1.75
CA PRO A 192 4.20 19.32 -1.17
C PRO A 192 5.10 18.32 -0.43
N ARG A 193 6.42 18.58 -0.44
CA ARG A 193 7.34 17.81 0.41
C ARG A 193 6.97 17.95 1.89
N GLY A 194 7.12 16.85 2.62
CA GLY A 194 6.84 16.80 4.07
C GLY A 194 5.40 16.42 4.42
N VAL A 195 4.46 16.45 3.46
CA VAL A 195 3.15 15.82 3.66
C VAL A 195 3.35 14.30 3.72
N PRO A 196 2.92 13.63 4.81
CA PRO A 196 3.02 12.19 4.92
C PRO A 196 2.25 11.48 3.81
N THR A 197 2.90 10.53 3.14
CA THR A 197 2.28 9.68 2.11
C THR A 197 2.37 8.20 2.45
N PHE A 198 1.35 7.42 2.08
CA PHE A 198 1.28 5.98 2.34
C PHE A 198 0.60 5.27 1.16
N SER A 199 1.30 4.38 0.47
CA SER A 199 0.79 3.73 -0.76
C SER A 199 0.80 2.20 -0.68
N PRO A 200 0.03 1.61 0.23
CA PRO A 200 -0.20 0.17 0.23
C PRO A 200 -0.95 -0.28 -1.02
N HIS A 201 -0.47 -1.31 -1.68
CA HIS A 201 -1.16 -1.98 -2.78
C HIS A 201 -0.88 -3.48 -2.78
N ASP A 202 -1.60 -4.27 -3.59
CA ASP A 202 -1.30 -5.70 -3.71
C ASP A 202 0.17 -5.90 -4.10
N GLY A 203 0.86 -6.81 -3.40
CA GLY A 203 2.29 -7.05 -3.60
C GLY A 203 3.25 -6.04 -2.95
N SER A 204 2.75 -4.91 -2.43
CA SER A 204 3.56 -3.88 -1.74
C SER A 204 4.10 -4.31 -0.37
N GLY A 205 3.63 -5.44 0.16
CA GLY A 205 4.02 -5.97 1.47
C GLY A 205 3.35 -5.30 2.68
N PHE A 206 2.44 -4.33 2.49
CA PHE A 206 1.61 -3.81 3.58
C PHE A 206 0.39 -4.69 3.81
N ALA A 207 -0.04 -4.80 5.06
CA ALA A 207 -1.22 -5.61 5.43
C ALA A 207 -2.57 -4.92 5.20
N CYS A 208 -2.59 -3.83 4.43
CA CYS A 208 -3.83 -3.12 4.17
C CYS A 208 -4.81 -3.97 3.39
N LYS A 209 -6.04 -3.99 3.89
CA LYS A 209 -7.17 -4.57 3.16
C LYS A 209 -7.52 -3.69 1.99
N TYR A 210 -7.71 -4.32 0.83
CA TYR A 210 -8.34 -3.72 -0.32
C TYR A 210 -9.86 -3.97 -0.24
N PRO A 211 -10.74 -2.99 -0.55
CA PRO A 211 -12.18 -3.20 -0.44
C PRO A 211 -12.67 -4.07 -1.62
N GLU A 212 -12.66 -5.40 -1.44
CA GLU A 212 -13.13 -6.35 -2.45
C GLU A 212 -14.59 -6.10 -2.86
N GLY A 213 -14.86 -6.25 -4.16
CA GLY A 213 -16.19 -6.03 -4.75
C GLY A 213 -16.74 -4.61 -4.55
N PHE A 214 -15.85 -3.62 -4.40
CA PHE A 214 -16.20 -2.21 -4.39
C PHE A 214 -16.39 -1.72 -5.83
N ASP A 215 -17.43 -0.94 -6.09
CA ASP A 215 -17.65 -0.31 -7.40
C ASP A 215 -16.85 1.00 -7.48
N PHE A 216 -15.75 0.99 -8.24
CA PHE A 216 -14.91 2.17 -8.43
C PHE A 216 -15.48 3.19 -9.42
N THR A 217 -16.64 2.90 -10.03
CA THR A 217 -17.31 3.80 -10.97
C THR A 217 -18.40 4.64 -10.32
N ALA A 218 -18.90 4.22 -9.15
CA ALA A 218 -19.91 4.95 -8.39
C ALA A 218 -19.78 4.67 -6.89
N VAL A 219 -19.81 5.72 -6.06
CA VAL A 219 -19.86 5.58 -4.60
C VAL A 219 -21.26 5.84 -4.06
N GLN A 220 -21.72 4.95 -3.19
CA GLN A 220 -22.97 5.04 -2.46
C GLN A 220 -22.71 5.12 -0.96
N ARG A 221 -23.68 5.63 -0.19
CA ARG A 221 -23.55 5.70 1.27
C ARG A 221 -23.23 4.35 1.92
N LYS A 222 -23.79 3.26 1.38
CA LYS A 222 -23.54 1.88 1.88
C LYS A 222 -22.08 1.45 1.76
N ASP A 223 -21.32 2.05 0.84
CA ASP A 223 -19.94 1.66 0.59
C ASP A 223 -18.99 2.14 1.69
N ARG A 224 -19.44 3.08 2.55
CA ARG A 224 -18.76 3.44 3.80
C ARG A 224 -18.48 2.23 4.68
N ALA A 225 -19.39 1.24 4.71
CA ALA A 225 -19.18 0.02 5.49
C ALA A 225 -17.93 -0.78 5.05
N LYS A 226 -17.46 -0.60 3.81
CA LYS A 226 -16.22 -1.19 3.30
C LYS A 226 -15.00 -0.29 3.47
N VAL A 227 -15.19 1.03 3.40
CA VAL A 227 -14.10 2.02 3.37
C VAL A 227 -13.73 2.53 4.75
N ASP A 228 -14.69 2.75 5.63
CA ASP A 228 -14.44 3.25 6.99
C ASP A 228 -13.52 2.31 7.79
N PRO A 229 -13.60 0.96 7.69
CA PRO A 229 -12.62 0.08 8.33
C PRO A 229 -11.17 0.34 7.87
N ILE A 230 -10.95 0.63 6.59
CA ILE A 230 -9.63 0.95 6.04
C ILE A 230 -9.17 2.32 6.56
N ALA A 231 -10.04 3.32 6.56
CA ALA A 231 -9.74 4.62 7.14
C ALA A 231 -9.43 4.52 8.65
N MET A 232 -10.14 3.65 9.38
CA MET A 232 -9.87 3.38 10.80
C MET A 232 -8.53 2.69 11.03
N GLU A 233 -8.08 1.83 10.13
CA GLU A 233 -6.74 1.24 10.20
C GLU A 233 -5.67 2.33 9.95
N ILE A 234 -5.81 3.09 8.85
CA ILE A 234 -4.78 4.02 8.38
C ILE A 234 -4.71 5.30 9.23
N TYR A 235 -5.86 5.88 9.54
CA TYR A 235 -6.02 7.21 10.13
C TYR A 235 -6.63 7.18 11.53
N ARG A 236 -7.01 6.01 12.05
CA ARG A 236 -7.67 5.83 13.35
C ARG A 236 -9.00 6.59 13.47
N ARG A 237 -9.60 6.96 12.33
CA ARG A 237 -10.82 7.74 12.21
C ARG A 237 -11.60 7.33 10.94
N PRO A 238 -12.94 7.36 10.95
CA PRO A 238 -13.75 7.01 9.79
C PRO A 238 -13.71 8.14 8.74
N THR A 239 -14.31 7.90 7.58
CA THR A 239 -14.41 8.93 6.54
C THR A 239 -15.47 9.97 6.86
N ASP A 240 -15.14 11.24 6.63
CA ASP A 240 -16.08 12.35 6.67
C ASP A 240 -16.84 12.49 5.34
N GLY A 241 -16.16 12.17 4.22
CA GLY A 241 -16.70 12.26 2.87
C GLY A 241 -16.24 11.10 1.97
N MET A 242 -17.09 10.73 1.00
CA MET A 242 -16.76 9.77 -0.06
C MET A 242 -17.07 10.38 -1.42
N PHE A 243 -16.13 10.29 -2.33
CA PHE A 243 -16.18 10.90 -3.66
C PHE A 243 -15.75 9.89 -4.72
N VAL A 244 -16.16 10.12 -5.96
CA VAL A 244 -15.79 9.27 -7.09
C VAL A 244 -15.29 10.10 -8.26
N GLY A 245 -14.24 9.63 -8.91
CA GLY A 245 -13.79 10.12 -10.21
C GLY A 245 -13.51 8.94 -11.13
N TYR A 246 -14.36 8.75 -12.13
CA TYR A 246 -14.22 7.71 -13.14
C TYR A 246 -14.24 8.32 -14.53
N ARG A 247 -13.12 8.24 -15.27
CA ARG A 247 -12.92 8.87 -16.59
C ARG A 247 -13.09 10.39 -16.64
N GLN A 248 -13.14 11.02 -15.48
CA GLN A 248 -13.15 12.46 -15.29
C GLN A 248 -12.41 12.77 -13.99
N PRO A 249 -11.92 14.02 -13.80
CA PRO A 249 -11.28 14.41 -12.55
C PRO A 249 -12.23 14.18 -11.36
N ALA A 250 -11.72 13.59 -10.29
CA ALA A 250 -12.44 13.52 -9.03
C ALA A 250 -12.47 14.92 -8.40
N ILE A 251 -13.60 15.30 -7.80
CA ILE A 251 -13.70 16.50 -6.97
C ILE A 251 -14.11 16.06 -5.57
N ALA A 252 -13.24 16.28 -4.59
CA ALA A 252 -13.47 15.96 -3.19
C ALA A 252 -13.74 17.21 -2.36
N GLY A 253 -14.74 17.15 -1.49
CA GLY A 253 -15.20 18.26 -0.66
C GLY A 253 -16.41 18.98 -1.26
N ASP A 254 -16.36 20.31 -1.23
CA ASP A 254 -17.46 21.16 -1.66
C ASP A 254 -17.50 21.29 -3.21
N PRO A 255 -18.64 21.60 -3.83
CA PRO A 255 -18.73 21.82 -5.27
C PRO A 255 -17.72 22.86 -5.77
N LEU A 256 -17.01 22.55 -6.85
CA LEU A 256 -15.99 23.43 -7.40
C LEU A 256 -16.62 24.55 -8.25
N PRO A 257 -16.45 25.85 -7.90
CA PRO A 257 -16.95 26.93 -8.74
C PRO A 257 -16.14 27.03 -10.05
N PRO A 258 -16.75 27.48 -11.17
CA PRO A 258 -16.05 27.57 -12.47
C PRO A 258 -14.79 28.46 -12.45
N SER A 259 -14.75 29.46 -11.57
CA SER A 259 -13.63 30.38 -11.40
C SER A 259 -12.65 29.96 -10.30
N ALA A 260 -12.73 28.72 -9.81
CA ALA A 260 -11.85 28.24 -8.75
C ALA A 260 -10.39 28.29 -9.19
N GLN A 261 -9.58 29.02 -8.44
CA GLN A 261 -8.14 28.87 -8.55
C GLN A 261 -7.72 27.51 -7.98
N LEU A 262 -6.80 26.84 -8.66
CA LEU A 262 -6.23 25.58 -8.21
C LEU A 262 -4.73 25.75 -7.94
N ILE A 263 -4.29 25.17 -6.84
CA ILE A 263 -2.89 25.07 -6.42
C ILE A 263 -2.45 23.64 -6.63
N GLN A 264 -1.19 23.48 -7.04
CA GLN A 264 -0.51 22.20 -7.16
C GLN A 264 0.95 22.39 -6.76
N SER A 265 1.54 21.46 -6.02
CA SER A 265 2.97 21.48 -5.79
C SER A 265 3.73 20.97 -7.02
N SER A 266 4.82 21.65 -7.38
CA SER A 266 5.76 21.18 -8.39
C SER A 266 6.79 20.18 -7.84
N ASP A 267 6.75 19.85 -6.55
CA ASP A 267 7.75 19.00 -5.91
C ASP A 267 7.75 17.56 -6.41
N THR A 268 6.59 17.07 -6.81
CA THR A 268 6.34 15.68 -7.22
C THR A 268 5.57 15.65 -8.55
N PRO A 269 6.22 15.94 -9.69
CA PRO A 269 5.56 15.84 -10.99
C PRO A 269 5.27 14.38 -11.35
N PRO A 270 4.23 14.06 -12.15
CA PRO A 270 3.88 12.69 -12.50
C PRO A 270 5.04 11.86 -13.07
N GLU A 271 5.90 12.49 -13.88
CA GLU A 271 7.03 11.87 -14.55
C GLU A 271 8.10 11.33 -13.58
N SER A 272 8.14 11.85 -12.35
CA SER A 272 9.07 11.38 -11.31
C SER A 272 8.82 9.92 -10.88
N PHE A 273 7.64 9.37 -11.17
CA PHE A 273 7.29 7.99 -10.85
C PHE A 273 7.61 6.99 -11.97
N ARG A 274 8.16 7.46 -13.10
CA ARG A 274 8.56 6.61 -14.22
C ARG A 274 9.54 5.54 -13.74
N VAL A 275 9.25 4.28 -14.05
CA VAL A 275 10.20 3.19 -13.94
C VAL A 275 10.82 2.88 -15.30
N SER A 276 12.13 2.67 -15.33
CA SER A 276 12.86 2.19 -16.50
C SER A 276 12.46 0.74 -16.80
N ARG A 277 12.42 0.37 -18.08
CA ARG A 277 12.32 -1.05 -18.46
C ARG A 277 13.61 -1.75 -17.98
N PRO A 278 13.54 -2.92 -17.34
CA PRO A 278 14.72 -3.74 -17.10
C PRO A 278 15.37 -4.16 -18.42
#